data_AF-A0A0A9XNV2-F1
#
_entry.id   AF-A0A0A9XNV2-F1
#
_cell.length_a   1.000
_cell.length_b   1.000
_cell.length_c   1.000
_cell.angle_alpha   90.00
_cell.angle_beta   90.00
_cell.angle_gamma   90.00
#
_symmetry.space_group_name_H-M   'P 1'
#
loop_
_entity.id
_entity.type
_entity.pdbx_description
1 polymer ?
#
loop_
_entity_poly.entity_id
_entity_poly.type
_entity_poly.pdbx_seq_one_letter_code
_entity_poly.pdbx_strand_id
1 'polypeptide(L)'
;ACDICEYRGGTPGNLKYHMRTHTGEKPYACSICEFRSLSQGNLKYHMRIHTGEKPYACDECDYRGGTRRHLEGHMRTHTGEKPYSCELCYYKASQKATLTAHMKVHTGEKPFSCSYCDYRARRASHVTRHMKTHSGELTRVLTLSSEDSGAGGYTHIADGTYVGTPMVE
;
A
#
# COMPACT_ATOMS: atom_id res chain seq x y z
N ALA A 1 -26.91 15.43 18.37
CA ALA A 1 -26.15 15.48 17.10
C ALA A 1 -24.79 16.09 17.38
N CYS A 2 -23.79 15.87 16.52
CA CYS A 2 -22.54 16.62 16.59
C CYS A 2 -22.79 18.07 16.15
N ASP A 3 -22.08 18.99 16.77
CA ASP A 3 -22.09 20.43 16.51
C ASP A 3 -21.02 20.86 15.48
N ILE A 4 -20.05 20.00 15.19
CA ILE A 4 -18.94 20.27 14.25
C ILE A 4 -19.18 19.63 12.87
N CYS A 5 -19.92 18.52 12.81
CA CYS A 5 -20.21 17.83 11.56
C CYS A 5 -21.60 17.18 11.56
N GLU A 6 -21.98 16.58 10.43
CA GLU A 6 -23.31 15.99 10.21
C GLU A 6 -23.56 14.70 11.01
N TYR A 7 -22.60 14.22 11.80
CA TYR A 7 -22.75 12.98 12.56
C TYR A 7 -23.88 13.05 13.60
N ARG A 8 -24.74 12.02 13.59
CA ARG A 8 -25.81 11.84 14.57
C ARG A 8 -25.57 10.57 15.37
N GLY A 9 -25.12 10.73 16.61
CA GLY A 9 -25.00 9.61 17.55
C GLY A 9 -26.38 9.19 18.07
N GLY A 10 -26.65 7.87 18.08
CA GLY A 10 -27.88 7.30 18.66
C GLY A 10 -27.89 7.26 20.19
N THR A 11 -26.75 7.53 20.84
CA THR A 11 -26.64 7.63 22.31
C THR A 11 -25.66 8.77 22.69
N PRO A 12 -25.75 9.31 23.92
CA PRO A 12 -24.78 10.29 24.42
C PRO A 12 -23.33 9.75 24.44
N GLY A 13 -23.16 8.45 24.74
CA GLY A 13 -21.85 7.80 24.74
C GLY A 13 -21.21 7.77 23.35
N ASN A 14 -21.99 7.44 22.32
CA ASN A 14 -21.53 7.45 20.93
C ASN A 14 -21.19 8.86 20.44
N LEU A 15 -21.96 9.87 20.88
CA LEU A 15 -21.66 11.27 20.57
C LEU A 15 -20.36 11.72 21.25
N LYS A 16 -20.18 11.44 22.55
CA LYS A 16 -18.95 11.73 23.28
C LYS A 16 -17.72 11.06 22.66
N TYR A 17 -17.86 9.79 22.27
CA TYR A 17 -16.79 9.08 21.55
C TYR A 17 -16.47 9.75 20.22
N HIS A 18 -17.49 10.11 19.43
CA HIS A 18 -17.32 10.81 18.17
C HIS A 18 -16.62 12.16 18.36
N MET A 19 -16.94 12.95 19.39
CA MET A 19 -16.28 14.23 19.64
C MET A 19 -14.75 14.12 19.74
N ARG A 20 -14.22 12.96 20.15
CA ARG A 20 -12.77 12.70 20.18
C ARG A 20 -12.10 12.73 18.81
N THR A 21 -12.86 12.52 17.73
CA THR A 21 -12.33 12.64 16.36
C THR A 21 -12.06 14.08 15.97
N HIS A 22 -12.72 15.04 16.61
CA HIS A 22 -12.49 16.47 16.42
C HIS A 22 -11.37 17.00 17.33
N THR A 23 -11.35 16.57 18.59
CA THR A 23 -10.35 17.04 19.56
C THR A 23 -8.99 16.33 19.42
N GLY A 24 -8.96 15.18 18.76
CA GLY A 24 -7.76 14.33 18.67
C GLY A 24 -7.41 13.61 19.98
N GLU A 25 -8.24 13.71 21.02
CA GLU A 25 -8.03 13.05 22.31
C GLU A 25 -7.98 11.52 22.12
N LYS A 26 -6.85 10.90 22.47
CA LYS A 26 -6.65 9.44 22.41
C LYS A 26 -6.30 8.90 23.80
N PRO A 27 -7.32 8.61 24.64
CA PRO A 27 -7.11 8.29 26.05
C PRO A 27 -6.34 6.98 26.27
N TYR A 28 -6.46 6.03 25.34
CA TYR A 28 -5.94 4.68 25.51
C TYR A 28 -4.54 4.61 24.91
N ALA A 29 -3.52 4.41 25.73
CA ALA A 29 -2.13 4.32 25.30
C ALA A 29 -1.66 2.86 25.25
N CYS A 30 -0.84 2.54 24.25
CA CYS A 30 -0.09 1.29 24.21
C CYS A 30 1.02 1.31 25.27
N SER A 31 1.21 0.19 25.96
CA SER A 31 2.26 0.03 26.96
C SER A 31 3.62 -0.33 26.36
N ILE A 32 3.69 -0.63 25.06
CA ILE A 32 4.89 -1.13 24.37
C ILE A 32 5.45 -0.09 23.38
N CYS A 33 4.60 0.75 22.81
CA CYS A 33 5.01 1.81 21.89
C CYS A 33 4.19 3.08 22.11
N GLU A 34 4.51 4.15 21.39
CA GLU A 34 3.86 5.47 21.51
C GLU A 34 2.44 5.53 20.92
N PHE A 35 1.91 4.41 20.41
CA PHE A 35 0.58 4.37 19.82
C PHE A 35 -0.51 4.69 20.85
N ARG A 36 -1.48 5.51 20.45
CA ARG A 36 -2.68 5.81 21.24
C ARG A 36 -3.94 5.65 20.40
N SER A 37 -5.05 5.25 21.03
CA SER A 37 -6.34 5.05 20.38
C SER A 37 -7.50 5.77 21.08
N LEU A 38 -8.57 5.95 20.32
CA LEU A 38 -9.84 6.57 20.76
C LEU A 38 -10.68 5.64 21.66
N SER A 39 -10.49 4.32 21.52
CA SER A 39 -11.20 3.27 22.25
C SER A 39 -10.26 2.18 22.75
N GLN A 40 -10.66 1.52 23.83
CA GLN A 40 -9.98 0.34 24.36
C GLN A 40 -9.98 -0.82 23.38
N GLY A 41 -11.07 -1.00 22.62
CA GLY A 41 -11.15 -2.02 21.57
C GLY A 41 -10.06 -1.86 20.51
N ASN A 42 -9.85 -0.62 20.03
CA ASN A 42 -8.78 -0.32 19.07
C ASN A 42 -7.40 -0.57 19.67
N LEU A 43 -7.19 -0.27 20.96
CA LEU A 43 -5.95 -0.58 21.65
C LEU A 43 -5.73 -2.10 21.70
N LYS A 44 -6.75 -2.89 22.07
CA LYS A 44 -6.68 -4.36 22.09
C LYS A 44 -6.31 -4.92 20.72
N TYR A 45 -6.92 -4.42 19.65
CA TYR A 45 -6.56 -4.80 18.29
C TYR A 45 -5.11 -4.43 17.95
N HIS A 46 -4.68 -3.22 18.34
CA HIS A 46 -3.31 -2.78 18.14
C HIS A 46 -2.31 -3.71 18.86
N MET A 47 -2.58 -4.15 20.09
CA MET A 47 -1.68 -5.05 20.84
C MET A 47 -1.34 -6.36 20.10
N ARG A 48 -2.15 -6.76 19.11
CA ARG A 48 -1.86 -7.91 18.25
C ARG A 48 -0.59 -7.76 17.42
N ILE A 49 -0.15 -6.52 17.13
CA ILE A 49 1.12 -6.31 16.43
C ILE A 49 2.32 -6.69 17.30
N HIS A 50 2.20 -6.54 18.62
CA HIS A 50 3.27 -6.84 19.57
C HIS A 50 3.26 -8.32 19.96
N THR A 51 2.07 -8.90 20.14
CA THR A 51 1.92 -10.32 20.52
C THR A 51 2.03 -11.27 19.32
N GLY A 52 1.86 -10.77 18.10
CA GLY A 52 1.77 -11.59 16.89
C GLY A 52 0.46 -12.38 16.77
N GLU A 53 -0.52 -12.14 17.64
CA GLU A 53 -1.80 -12.85 17.63
C GLU A 53 -2.54 -12.65 16.29
N LYS A 54 -2.83 -13.76 15.60
CA LYS A 54 -3.57 -13.78 14.34
C LYS A 54 -4.78 -14.72 14.48
N PRO A 55 -5.87 -14.27 15.11
CA PRO A 55 -6.95 -15.18 15.52
C PRO A 55 -7.79 -15.71 14.35
N TYR A 56 -7.74 -15.05 13.18
CA TYR A 56 -8.55 -15.43 12.02
C TYR A 56 -7.74 -16.34 11.09
N ALA A 57 -8.09 -17.62 10.98
CA ALA A 57 -7.42 -18.57 10.10
C ALA A 57 -8.14 -18.68 8.75
N CYS A 58 -7.37 -18.94 7.69
CA CYS A 58 -7.89 -19.40 6.41
C CYS A 58 -8.16 -20.90 6.49
N ASP A 59 -9.28 -21.33 5.91
CA ASP A 59 -9.66 -22.75 5.87
C ASP A 59 -9.02 -23.49 4.67
N GLU A 60 -8.40 -22.76 3.74
CA GLU A 60 -7.80 -23.31 2.52
C GLU A 60 -6.25 -23.32 2.52
N CYS A 61 -5.61 -22.61 3.46
CA CYS A 61 -4.16 -22.60 3.61
C CYS A 61 -3.73 -22.15 5.01
N ASP A 62 -2.42 -22.16 5.30
CA ASP A 62 -1.87 -21.79 6.61
C ASP A 62 -1.90 -20.29 6.92
N TYR A 63 -2.52 -19.47 6.06
CA TYR A 63 -2.62 -18.04 6.29
C TYR A 63 -3.48 -17.72 7.51
N ARG A 64 -2.98 -16.80 8.36
CA ARG A 64 -3.75 -16.22 9.46
C ARG A 64 -3.73 -14.69 9.42
N GLY A 65 -4.90 -14.09 9.59
CA GLY A 65 -5.12 -12.66 9.67
C GLY A 65 -5.24 -12.14 11.11
N GLY A 66 -4.73 -10.93 11.35
CA GLY A 66 -4.95 -10.21 12.61
C GLY A 66 -6.35 -9.61 12.75
N THR A 67 -7.08 -9.49 11.64
CA THR A 67 -8.47 -8.99 11.57
C THR A 67 -9.28 -9.81 10.58
N ARG A 68 -10.61 -9.87 10.79
CA ARG A 68 -11.54 -10.55 9.87
C ARG A 68 -11.46 -9.98 8.45
N ARG A 69 -11.39 -8.65 8.31
CA ARG A 69 -11.23 -7.96 7.03
C ARG A 69 -9.97 -8.39 6.26
N HIS A 70 -8.87 -8.64 6.96
CA HIS A 70 -7.64 -9.15 6.32
C HIS A 70 -7.83 -10.59 5.83
N LEU A 71 -8.50 -11.44 6.61
CA LEU A 71 -8.86 -12.78 6.18
C LEU A 71 -9.79 -12.75 4.96
N GLU A 72 -10.87 -11.97 4.98
CA GLU A 72 -11.79 -11.82 3.84
C GLU A 72 -11.08 -11.34 2.58
N GLY A 73 -10.18 -10.35 2.71
CA GLY A 73 -9.36 -9.89 1.59
C GLY A 73 -8.36 -10.93 1.09
N HIS A 74 -7.88 -11.80 1.97
CA HIS A 74 -7.04 -12.95 1.62
C HIS A 74 -7.85 -14.04 0.92
N MET A 75 -9.07 -14.37 1.35
CA MET A 75 -9.91 -15.38 0.67
C MET A 75 -10.12 -15.08 -0.82
N ARG A 76 -10.07 -13.81 -1.23
CA ARG A 76 -10.12 -13.42 -2.65
C ARG A 76 -8.92 -13.90 -3.48
N THR A 77 -7.82 -14.31 -2.86
CA THR A 77 -6.69 -14.94 -3.58
C THR A 77 -7.01 -16.38 -3.98
N HIS A 78 -7.88 -17.04 -3.22
CA HIS A 78 -8.37 -18.38 -3.53
C HIS A 78 -9.47 -18.32 -4.59
N THR A 79 -10.45 -17.44 -4.41
CA THR A 79 -11.60 -17.35 -5.32
C THR A 79 -11.31 -16.58 -6.61
N GLY A 80 -10.24 -15.79 -6.65
CA GLY A 80 -9.92 -14.89 -7.76
C GLY A 80 -10.85 -13.68 -7.87
N GLU A 81 -11.73 -13.43 -6.89
CA GLU A 81 -12.70 -12.34 -6.91
C GLU A 81 -12.01 -10.96 -6.96
N LYS A 82 -12.43 -10.12 -7.91
CA LYS A 82 -11.93 -8.76 -8.10
C LYS A 82 -13.09 -7.76 -8.13
N PRO A 83 -13.67 -7.41 -6.96
CA PRO A 83 -14.89 -6.61 -6.90
C PRO A 83 -14.66 -5.13 -7.23
N TYR A 84 -13.42 -4.66 -7.24
CA TYR A 84 -13.10 -3.26 -7.50
C TYR A 84 -12.66 -3.08 -8.95
N SER A 85 -13.45 -2.38 -9.76
CA SER A 85 -13.16 -2.14 -11.18
C SER A 85 -12.68 -0.70 -11.40
N CYS A 86 -11.72 -0.53 -12.30
CA CYS A 86 -11.36 0.79 -12.82
C CYS A 86 -12.43 1.27 -13.80
N GLU A 87 -12.78 2.54 -13.73
CA GLU A 87 -13.78 3.15 -14.62
C GLU A 87 -13.15 3.63 -15.94
N LEU A 88 -11.82 3.77 -15.97
CA LEU A 88 -11.07 4.29 -17.12
C LEU A 88 -10.43 3.19 -17.98
N CYS A 89 -10.41 1.94 -17.52
CA CYS A 89 -9.89 0.80 -18.26
C CYS A 89 -10.43 -0.52 -17.71
N TYR A 90 -10.07 -1.65 -18.34
CA TYR A 90 -10.53 -2.99 -17.94
C TYR A 90 -9.85 -3.56 -16.68
N TYR A 91 -9.02 -2.78 -15.99
CA TYR A 91 -8.33 -3.26 -14.80
C TYR A 91 -9.30 -3.51 -13.64
N LYS A 92 -9.13 -4.65 -12.96
CA LYS A 92 -9.87 -5.01 -11.75
C LYS A 92 -8.91 -5.42 -10.63
N ALA A 93 -9.30 -5.14 -9.39
CA ALA A 93 -8.53 -5.43 -8.19
C ALA A 93 -9.37 -6.18 -7.14
N SER A 94 -8.70 -7.04 -6.38
CA SER A 94 -9.28 -7.74 -5.22
C SER A 94 -9.39 -6.84 -3.97
N GLN A 95 -8.67 -5.71 -3.96
CA GLN A 95 -8.64 -4.76 -2.85
C GLN A 95 -8.77 -3.32 -3.33
N LYS A 96 -9.53 -2.51 -2.58
CA LYS A 96 -9.76 -1.09 -2.89
C LYS A 96 -8.45 -0.30 -2.94
N ALA A 97 -7.54 -0.53 -2.00
CA ALA A 97 -6.26 0.17 -1.96
C ALA A 97 -5.42 -0.05 -3.23
N THR A 98 -5.47 -1.26 -3.79
CA THR A 98 -4.81 -1.60 -5.05
C THR A 98 -5.42 -0.83 -6.22
N LEU A 99 -6.76 -0.72 -6.28
CA LEU A 99 -7.43 0.12 -7.27
C LEU A 99 -7.05 1.59 -7.12
N THR A 100 -7.08 2.15 -5.91
CA THR A 100 -6.67 3.54 -5.64
C THR A 100 -5.24 3.80 -6.10
N ALA A 101 -4.31 2.88 -5.82
CA ALA A 101 -2.94 3.01 -6.29
C ALA A 101 -2.83 2.88 -7.83
N HIS A 102 -3.68 2.07 -8.46
CA HIS A 102 -3.76 1.94 -9.91
C HIS A 102 -4.27 3.22 -10.58
N MET A 103 -5.20 3.97 -9.97
CA MET A 103 -5.73 5.22 -10.56
C MET A 103 -4.63 6.26 -10.86
N LYS A 104 -3.52 6.24 -10.13
CA LYS A 104 -2.33 7.09 -10.38
C LYS A 104 -1.67 6.84 -11.75
N VAL A 105 -1.99 5.72 -12.40
CA VAL A 105 -1.56 5.44 -13.77
C VAL A 105 -2.23 6.40 -14.74
N HIS A 106 -3.53 6.65 -14.56
CA HIS A 106 -4.32 7.53 -15.43
C HIS A 106 -4.00 9.01 -15.20
N THR A 107 -3.70 9.41 -13.96
CA THR A 107 -3.33 10.80 -13.65
C THR A 107 -1.86 11.11 -13.95
N GLY A 108 -1.02 10.09 -14.15
CA GLY A 108 0.43 10.27 -14.31
C GLY A 108 1.17 10.66 -13.02
N GLU A 109 0.48 10.81 -11.89
CA GLU A 109 1.06 11.26 -10.62
C GLU A 109 2.18 10.34 -10.12
N LYS A 110 3.36 10.92 -9.86
CA LYS A 110 4.52 10.25 -9.24
C LYS A 110 4.88 10.95 -7.91
N PRO A 111 4.12 10.69 -6.83
CA PRO A 111 4.25 11.43 -5.57
C PRO A 111 5.49 11.06 -4.76
N PHE A 112 6.16 9.95 -5.08
CA PHE A 112 7.36 9.52 -4.37
C PHE A 112 8.60 9.84 -5.21
N SER A 113 9.60 10.49 -4.60
CA SER A 113 10.87 10.84 -5.22
C SER A 113 12.04 10.16 -4.52
N CYS A 114 13.10 9.88 -5.27
CA CYS A 114 14.40 9.55 -4.72
C CYS A 114 15.04 10.79 -4.11
N SER A 115 15.79 10.62 -3.02
CA SER A 115 16.55 11.69 -2.38
C SER A 115 17.92 11.94 -3.03
N TYR A 116 18.38 11.03 -3.89
CA TYR A 116 19.73 11.07 -4.50
C TYR A 116 19.71 11.41 -6.00
N CYS A 117 18.56 11.35 -6.67
CA CYS A 117 18.41 11.68 -8.08
C CYS A 117 16.95 12.02 -8.44
N ASP A 118 16.70 12.36 -9.70
CA ASP A 118 15.38 12.76 -10.20
C ASP A 118 14.37 11.61 -10.40
N TYR A 119 14.72 10.38 -9.98
CA TYR A 119 13.81 9.24 -10.09
C TYR A 119 12.55 9.47 -9.25
N ARG A 120 11.38 9.32 -9.90
CA ARG A 120 10.07 9.40 -9.26
C ARG A 120 9.20 8.20 -9.59
N ALA A 121 8.38 7.77 -8.64
CA ALA A 121 7.49 6.64 -8.83
C ALA A 121 6.07 6.87 -8.27
N ARG A 122 5.13 6.07 -8.79
CA ARG A 122 3.73 6.05 -8.35
C ARG A 122 3.54 5.37 -6.98
N ARG A 123 4.49 4.50 -6.58
CA ARG A 123 4.48 3.70 -5.35
C ARG A 123 5.79 3.86 -4.58
N ALA A 124 5.70 3.98 -3.25
CA ALA A 124 6.87 4.12 -2.37
C ALA A 124 7.85 2.94 -2.51
N SER A 125 7.33 1.71 -2.59
CA SER A 125 8.17 0.50 -2.71
C SER A 125 9.09 0.51 -3.93
N HIS A 126 8.68 1.17 -5.03
CA HIS A 126 9.52 1.31 -6.21
C HIS A 126 10.69 2.27 -5.96
N VAL A 127 10.45 3.37 -5.22
CA VAL A 127 11.52 4.28 -4.77
C VAL A 127 12.43 3.58 -3.77
N THR A 128 11.89 2.86 -2.78
CA THR A 128 12.69 2.09 -1.82
C THR A 128 13.59 1.07 -2.51
N ARG A 129 13.07 0.36 -3.52
CA ARG A 129 13.88 -0.56 -4.34
C ARG A 129 14.93 0.19 -5.16
N HIS A 130 14.57 1.31 -5.77
CA HIS A 130 15.51 2.15 -6.51
C HIS A 130 16.60 2.74 -5.60
N MET A 131 16.29 3.11 -4.36
CA MET A 131 17.29 3.62 -3.40
C MET A 131 18.45 2.65 -3.18
N LYS A 132 18.21 1.33 -3.31
CA LYS A 132 19.26 0.30 -3.23
C LYS A 132 20.28 0.36 -4.37
N THR A 133 19.96 1.00 -5.49
CA THR A 133 20.94 1.19 -6.58
C THR A 133 21.97 2.27 -6.24
N HIS A 134 21.67 3.14 -5.29
CA HIS A 134 22.62 4.16 -4.78
C HIS A 134 23.54 3.63 -3.68
N SER A 135 23.15 2.54 -3.00
CA SER A 135 23.95 1.92 -1.93
C SER A 135 24.99 0.90 -2.44
N GLY A 136 25.20 0.80 -3.77
CA GLY A 136 26.26 -0.02 -4.35
C GLY A 136 26.08 -1.55 -4.26
N GLU A 137 24.92 -2.04 -3.83
CA GLU A 137 24.69 -3.47 -3.56
C GLU A 137 24.13 -4.26 -4.76
N LEU A 138 24.12 -3.66 -5.95
CA LEU A 138 23.86 -4.36 -7.21
C LEU A 138 25.12 -4.28 -8.06
N THR A 139 26.01 -5.25 -7.82
CA THR A 139 27.08 -5.62 -8.74
C THR A 139 26.57 -5.63 -10.17
N ARG A 140 27.24 -4.81 -10.97
CA ARG A 140 27.23 -4.76 -12.43
C ARG A 140 27.37 -6.17 -13.01
N VAL A 141 26.25 -6.85 -13.27
CA VAL A 141 26.26 -8.02 -14.17
C VAL A 141 26.16 -7.45 -15.59
N LEU A 142 27.31 -7.12 -16.16
CA LEU A 142 27.47 -7.08 -17.61
C LEU A 142 27.86 -8.49 -18.05
N THR A 143 27.08 -9.04 -19.00
CA THR A 143 27.48 -9.89 -20.14
C THR A 143 26.26 -10.72 -20.56
N LEU A 144 25.94 -11.01 -21.81
CA LEU A 144 26.38 -10.68 -23.17
C LEU A 144 25.23 -11.21 -24.06
N SER A 145 25.15 -10.69 -25.28
CA SER A 145 24.19 -10.99 -26.33
C SER A 145 24.01 -12.49 -26.63
N SER A 146 22.80 -12.91 -27.05
CA SER A 146 22.53 -13.41 -28.42
C SER A 146 21.13 -14.03 -28.55
N GLU A 147 20.39 -13.49 -29.51
CA GLU A 147 19.38 -14.08 -30.42
C GLU A 147 18.84 -15.49 -30.10
N ASP A 148 17.52 -15.61 -29.90
CA ASP A 148 16.71 -16.48 -30.77
C ASP A 148 15.21 -16.08 -30.76
N SER A 149 14.57 -16.41 -31.87
CA SER A 149 13.29 -15.93 -32.38
C SER A 149 12.08 -16.63 -31.75
N GLY A 150 10.94 -15.93 -31.61
CA GLY A 150 9.64 -16.63 -31.46
C GLY A 150 8.52 -15.91 -30.71
N ALA A 151 7.74 -15.10 -31.43
CA ALA A 151 6.29 -14.83 -31.28
C ALA A 151 5.68 -14.51 -29.89
N GLY A 152 5.17 -13.27 -29.74
CA GLY A 152 4.16 -12.93 -28.72
C GLY A 152 4.15 -11.47 -28.31
N GLY A 153 3.57 -10.60 -29.15
CA GLY A 153 3.58 -9.15 -28.97
C GLY A 153 2.82 -8.64 -27.73
N TYR A 154 3.56 -7.95 -26.85
CA TYR A 154 3.06 -6.81 -26.07
C TYR A 154 4.19 -5.77 -26.02
N THR A 155 4.09 -4.74 -26.85
CA THR A 155 5.04 -3.62 -26.87
C THR A 155 4.88 -2.79 -25.61
N HIS A 156 5.79 -2.95 -24.65
CA HIS A 156 6.05 -1.92 -23.66
C HIS A 156 6.85 -0.81 -24.34
N ILE A 157 6.21 0.33 -24.54
CA ILE A 157 6.85 1.57 -24.97
C ILE A 157 7.76 2.00 -23.81
N ALA A 158 9.07 1.82 -23.97
CA ALA A 158 10.07 2.30 -23.04
C ALA A 158 10.28 3.79 -23.29
N ASP A 159 9.71 4.62 -22.42
CA ASP A 159 9.99 6.04 -22.39
C ASP A 159 11.42 6.29 -21.87
N GLY A 160 12.24 6.95 -22.69
CA GLY A 160 13.29 7.84 -22.23
C GLY A 160 14.72 7.33 -22.41
N THR A 161 15.26 7.53 -23.61
CA THR A 161 16.70 7.62 -23.89
C THR A 161 17.31 8.83 -23.17
N TYR A 162 18.49 8.67 -22.56
CA TYR A 162 19.40 9.79 -22.29
C TYR A 162 20.65 9.58 -23.14
N VAL A 163 20.83 10.45 -24.11
CA VAL A 163 22.06 10.58 -24.90
C VAL A 163 22.88 11.67 -24.21
N GLY A 164 24.02 11.31 -23.66
CA GLY A 164 24.99 12.24 -23.09
C GLY A 164 26.39 11.74 -23.46
N THR A 165 27.12 12.55 -24.21
CA THR A 165 28.39 12.31 -24.90
C THR A 165 29.57 11.93 -23.99
N PRO A 166 30.61 11.24 -24.50
CA PRO A 166 31.83 10.93 -23.75
C PRO A 166 32.71 12.18 -23.57
N MET A 167 33.28 12.34 -22.37
CA MET A 167 34.44 13.21 -22.15
C MET A 167 35.65 12.52 -22.80
N VAL A 168 36.28 13.18 -23.76
CA VAL A 168 37.65 12.88 -24.21
C VAL A 168 38.61 13.80 -23.45
N GLU A 169 39.69 13.18 -22.96
CA GLU A 169 40.92 13.67 -22.30
C GLU A 169 40.90 15.00 -21.52
#